data_AF-A0A446CLN4-F1
#
_entry.id   AF-A0A446CLN4-F1
#
_cell.length_a   1.000
_cell.length_b   1.000
_cell.length_c   1.000
_cell.angle_alpha   90.00
_cell.angle_beta   90.00
_cell.angle_gamma   90.00
#
_symmetry.space_group_name_H-M   'P 1'
#
loop_
_entity.id
_entity.type
_entity.pdbx_description
1 polymer ?
#
loop_
_entity_poly.entity_id
_entity_poly.type
_entity_poly.pdbx_seq_one_letter_code
_entity_poly.pdbx_strand_id
1 'polypeptide(L)' 'MLGYLSAVVTAISMATFFGIVWWACSRGRQSANRESALLPFALPDEFGPAQQDGANRS' A
#
# COMPACT_ATOMS: atom_id res chain seq x y z
N MET A 1 23.75 6.51 -26.80
CA MET A 1 24.11 6.34 -25.38
C MET A 1 22.88 6.38 -24.47
N LEU A 2 22.03 7.41 -24.56
CA LEU A 2 20.84 7.58 -23.69
C LEU A 2 19.85 6.39 -23.73
N GLY A 3 19.58 5.83 -24.91
CA GLY A 3 18.64 4.70 -25.07
C GLY A 3 19.06 3.41 -24.36
N TYR A 4 20.36 3.11 -24.28
CA TYR A 4 20.84 1.94 -23.52
C TYR A 4 20.65 2.15 -22.02
N LEU A 5 20.89 3.36 -21.52
CA LEU A 5 20.70 3.68 -20.11
C LEU A 5 19.22 3.56 -19.71
N SER A 6 18.31 4.11 -20.53
CA SER A 6 16.87 3.98 -20.32
C SER A 6 16.43 2.52 -20.33
N ALA A 7 16.91 1.72 -21.31
CA ALA A 7 16.58 0.30 -21.38
C ALA A 7 17.04 -0.49 -20.14
N VAL A 8 18.26 -0.22 -19.65
CA VAL A 8 18.79 -0.85 -18.42
C VAL A 8 17.95 -0.45 -17.20
N VAL A 9 17.62 0.83 -17.05
CA VAL A 9 16.78 1.30 -15.93
C VAL A 9 15.41 0.64 -15.98
N THR A 10 14.76 0.60 -17.15
CA THR A 10 13.47 -0.07 -17.32
C THR A 10 13.55 -1.56 -16.97
N ALA A 11 14.60 -2.25 -17.43
CA ALA A 11 14.80 -3.67 -17.14
C ALA A 11 14.99 -3.93 -15.64
N ILE A 12 15.79 -3.10 -14.96
CA ILE A 12 15.99 -3.20 -13.51
C ILE A 12 14.69 -2.93 -12.77
N SER A 13 13.96 -1.85 -13.12
CA SER A 13 12.67 -1.55 -12.50
C SER A 13 11.68 -2.70 -12.65
N MET A 14 11.63 -3.32 -13.83
CA MET A 14 10.74 -4.45 -14.11
C MET A 14 11.15 -5.70 -13.32
N ALA A 15 12.45 -5.99 -13.23
CA ALA A 15 12.97 -7.08 -12.40
C ALA A 15 12.68 -6.87 -10.91
N THR A 16 12.86 -5.64 -10.40
CA THR A 16 12.54 -5.28 -9.02
C THR A 16 11.05 -5.46 -8.74
N PHE A 17 10.18 -5.00 -9.63
CA PHE A 17 8.73 -5.17 -9.49
C PHE A 17 8.34 -6.65 -9.36
N PHE A 18 8.80 -7.50 -10.29
CA PHE A 18 8.53 -8.94 -10.21
C PHE A 18 9.14 -9.59 -8.97
N GLY A 19 10.32 -9.15 -8.54
CA GLY A 19 10.95 -9.61 -7.31
C GLY A 19 10.10 -9.32 -6.07
N ILE A 20 9.51 -8.13 -5.96
CA ILE A 20 8.64 -7.75 -4.85
C ILE A 20 7.35 -8.56 -4.87
N VAL A 21 6.72 -8.72 -6.03
CA VAL A 21 5.50 -9.54 -6.19
C VAL A 21 5.77 -10.99 -5.77
N TRP A 22 6.87 -11.58 -6.26
CA TRP A 22 7.26 -12.95 -5.90
C TRP A 22 7.53 -13.09 -4.39
N TRP A 23 8.21 -12.12 -3.79
CA TRP A 23 8.51 -12.11 -2.36
C TRP A 23 7.24 -12.00 -1.50
N ALA A 24 6.29 -11.15 -1.89
CA ALA A 24 5.00 -11.01 -1.22
C ALA A 24 4.14 -12.28 -1.35
N CYS A 25 4.19 -12.95 -2.51
CA CYS A 25 3.50 -14.22 -2.75
C CYS A 25 4.22 -15.46 -2.20
N SER A 26 5.44 -15.32 -1.67
CA SER A 26 6.20 -16.43 -1.10
C SER A 26 5.53 -16.98 0.18
N ARG A 27 5.62 -18.29 0.40
CA ARG A 27 4.95 -19.04 1.50
C ARG A 27 5.19 -18.45 2.90
N GLY A 28 6.29 -17.71 3.11
CA GLY A 28 6.60 -17.06 4.38
C GLY A 28 5.91 -15.71 4.63
N ARG A 29 5.33 -15.06 3.61
CA ARG A 29 4.67 -13.73 3.70
C ARG A 29 3.25 -13.68 3.13
N GLN A 30 2.83 -14.73 2.43
CA GLN A 30 1.49 -14.83 1.86
C GLN A 30 0.38 -14.74 2.91
N SER A 31 0.57 -15.33 4.10
CA SER A 31 -0.44 -15.31 5.18
C SER A 31 -0.69 -13.89 5.69
N ALA A 32 0.37 -13.16 6.03
CA ALA A 32 0.30 -11.78 6.51
C ALA A 32 -0.31 -10.84 5.46
N ASN A 33 0.03 -11.02 4.18
CA ASN A 33 -0.58 -10.25 3.10
C ASN A 33 -2.08 -10.56 2.94
N ARG A 34 -2.48 -11.82 3.07
CA ARG A 34 -3.88 -12.25 2.97
C ARG A 34 -4.71 -11.77 4.16
N GLU A 35 -4.16 -11.81 5.36
CA GLU A 35 -4.80 -11.30 6.57
C GLU A 35 -5.04 -9.79 6.47
N SER A 36 -4.02 -9.01 6.07
CA SER A 36 -4.18 -7.55 5.88
C SER A 36 -5.15 -7.18 4.76
N ALA A 37 -5.21 -7.95 3.67
CA ALA A 37 -6.12 -7.70 2.55
C ALA A 37 -7.59 -8.00 2.89
N LEU A 38 -7.84 -8.84 3.90
CA LEU A 38 -9.18 -9.23 4.36
C LEU A 38 -9.62 -8.44 5.59
N LEU A 39 -8.75 -7.58 6.15
CA LEU A 39 -9.17 -6.67 7.19
C LEU A 39 -10.25 -5.77 6.62
N PRO A 40 -11.44 -5.70 7.25
CA PRO A 40 -12.41 -4.70 6.88
C PRO A 40 -11.71 -3.35 7.06
N PHE A 41 -11.69 -2.52 6.01
CA PHE A 41 -11.27 -1.12 6.08
C PHE A 41 -12.29 -0.30 6.90
N ALA A 42 -12.64 -0.77 8.08
CA ALA A 42 -13.31 -0.02 9.11
C ALA A 42 -12.26 0.93 9.69
N LEU A 43 -11.94 1.99 8.95
CA LEU A 43 -11.59 3.23 9.61
C LEU A 43 -12.79 3.55 10.50
N PRO A 44 -12.64 3.67 11.84
CA PRO A 44 -13.68 4.34 12.61
C PRO A 44 -13.90 5.68 11.91
N ASP A 45 -15.16 6.00 11.61
CA ASP A 45 -15.51 7.27 10.99
C ASP A 45 -14.70 8.36 11.71
N GLU A 46 -13.91 9.15 10.98
CA GLU A 46 -13.15 10.28 11.53
C GLU A 46 -14.07 11.43 12.01
N PHE A 47 -15.32 11.07 12.37
CA PHE A 47 -16.33 11.84 13.05
C PHE A 47 -16.71 11.15 14.37
N GLY A 48 -15.71 10.80 15.18
CA GLY A 48 -15.92 10.70 16.62
C GLY A 48 -16.45 12.05 17.18
N PRO A 49 -17.09 12.08 18.36
CA PRO A 49 -17.89 13.21 18.88
C PRO A 49 -17.18 14.57 19.09
N ALA A 50 -15.94 14.74 18.60
CA ALA A 50 -15.20 16.00 18.63
C ALA A 50 -15.76 17.11 17.71
N GLN A 51 -16.83 16.87 16.93
CA GLN A 51 -17.53 17.91 16.16
C GLN A 51 -18.66 18.60 16.97
N GLN A 52 -19.07 18.07 18.14
CA GLN A 52 -20.22 18.62 18.88
C GLN A 52 -19.89 19.84 19.76
N ASP A 53 -18.62 20.13 20.05
CA ASP A 53 -18.22 21.25 20.92
C ASP A 53 -18.09 22.61 20.20
N GLY A 54 -18.10 22.63 18.86
CA GLY A 54 -17.99 23.86 18.06
C GLY A 54 -19.32 24.48 17.64
N ALA A 55 -20.42 23.70 17.63
CA ALA A 55 -21.74 24.16 17.16
C ALA A 55 -22.62 24.75 18.27
N ASN A 56 -22.32 24.49 19.55
CA ASN A 56 -23.08 24.95 20.71
C ASN A 56 -22.42 26.16 21.41
N ARG A 57 -21.91 27.11 20.60
CA ARG A 57 -21.38 28.42 21.05
C ARG A 57 -21.75 29.57 20.09
N SER A 58 -22.86 29.46 19.35
CA SER A 58 -23.37 30.53 18.48
C SER A 58 -24.69 31.06 18.99
#